data_AF-E7C6A5-F1
#
_entry.id   AF-E7C6A5-F1
#
_cell.length_a   1.000
_cell.length_b   1.000
_cell.length_c   1.000
_cell.angle_alpha   90.00
_cell.angle_beta   90.00
_cell.angle_gamma   90.00
#
_symmetry.space_group_name_H-M   'P 1'
#
loop_
_entity.id
_entity.type
_entity.pdbx_description
1 polymer ?
#
loop_
_entity_poly.entity_id
_entity_poly.type
_entity_poly.pdbx_seq_one_letter_code
_entity_poly.pdbx_strand_id
1 'polypeptide(L)' 'MAHVRQSIRDNVVTAVTGLSTTGSNVFRSRVYPLGTNKLPALCVYTDSEVVEYNRLDRVRDVDRTVDIVIEAYGVRGPRR' A
#
# COMPACT_ATOMS: atom_id res chain seq x y z
N MET A 1 -7.44 18.40 2.17
CA MET A 1 -6.23 18.13 1.36
C MET A 1 -5.59 16.87 1.91
N ALA A 2 -5.49 15.81 1.10
CA ALA A 2 -4.84 14.57 1.53
C ALA A 2 -3.33 14.82 1.68
N HIS A 3 -2.70 14.26 2.71
CA HIS A 3 -1.24 14.26 2.80
C HIS A 3 -0.64 13.56 1.57
N VAL A 4 0.52 14.01 1.07
CA VAL A 4 1.19 13.43 -0.11
C VAL A 4 1.33 11.90 -0.02
N ARG A 5 1.65 11.38 1.18
CA ARG A 5 1.71 9.94 1.47
C ARG A 5 0.39 9.20 1.17
N GLN A 6 -0.74 9.83 1.48
CA GLN A 6 -2.06 9.27 1.24
C GLN A 6 -2.36 9.26 -0.26
N SER A 7 -2.00 10.32 -0.98
CA SER A 7 -2.13 10.36 -2.44
C SER A 7 -1.26 9.31 -3.14
N ILE A 8 -0.02 9.09 -2.69
CA ILE A 8 0.86 8.04 -3.22
C ILE A 8 0.22 6.66 -3.00
N ARG A 9 -0.19 6.34 -1.76
CA ARG A 9 -0.85 5.07 -1.47
C ARG A 9 -2.14 4.88 -2.28
N ASP A 10 -2.96 5.92 -2.41
CA ASP A 10 -4.23 5.86 -3.14
C ASP A 10 -4.00 5.65 -4.64
N ASN A 11 -2.92 6.20 -5.21
CA ASN A 11 -2.51 5.93 -6.59
C ASN A 11 -2.05 4.47 -6.76
N VAL A 12 -1.27 3.94 -5.81
CA VAL A 12 -0.86 2.52 -5.83
C VAL A 12 -2.09 1.61 -5.77
N VAL A 13 -3.05 1.91 -4.88
CA VAL A 13 -4.32 1.17 -4.79
C VAL A 13 -5.06 1.20 -6.11
N THR A 14 -5.19 2.38 -6.74
CA THR A 14 -5.84 2.53 -8.05
C THR A 14 -5.15 1.69 -9.11
N ALA A 15 -3.82 1.67 -9.14
CA ALA A 15 -3.04 0.93 -10.13
C ALA A 15 -3.17 -0.60 -10.01
N VAL A 16 -3.33 -1.12 -8.78
CA VAL A 16 -3.48 -2.57 -8.53
C VAL A 16 -4.94 -3.02 -8.39
N THR A 17 -5.89 -2.11 -8.48
CA THR A 17 -7.33 -2.42 -8.51
C THR A 17 -7.73 -2.83 -9.92
N GLY A 18 -8.52 -3.90 -10.05
CA GLY A 18 -9.02 -4.38 -11.35
C GLY A 18 -8.11 -5.42 -12.03
N LEU A 19 -7.12 -5.96 -11.32
CA LEU A 19 -6.32 -7.07 -11.81
C LEU A 19 -7.19 -8.33 -12.01
N SER A 20 -6.81 -9.17 -12.97
CA SER A 20 -7.59 -10.36 -13.37
C SER A 20 -7.79 -11.38 -12.24
N THR A 21 -6.87 -11.44 -11.28
CA THR A 21 -6.92 -12.40 -10.17
C THR A 21 -7.65 -11.85 -8.95
N THR A 22 -7.31 -10.64 -8.51
CA THR A 22 -7.79 -10.04 -7.25
C THR A 22 -8.99 -9.11 -7.44
N GLY A 23 -9.30 -8.69 -8.67
CA GLY A 23 -10.41 -7.81 -8.99
C GLY A 23 -10.40 -6.54 -8.13
N SER A 24 -11.51 -6.28 -7.43
CA SER A 24 -11.66 -5.15 -6.52
C SER A 24 -11.25 -5.43 -5.07
N ASN A 25 -10.73 -6.62 -4.76
CA ASN A 25 -10.32 -7.00 -3.40
C ASN A 25 -8.95 -6.39 -3.04
N VAL A 26 -8.89 -5.06 -2.98
CA VAL A 26 -7.69 -4.29 -2.60
C VAL A 26 -8.00 -3.48 -1.35
N PHE A 27 -7.27 -3.75 -0.26
CA PHE A 27 -7.48 -3.14 1.05
C PHE A 27 -6.33 -2.19 1.40
N ARG A 28 -6.65 -1.02 1.99
CA ARG A 28 -5.67 0.06 2.26
C ARG A 28 -4.93 -0.05 3.60
N SER A 29 -5.14 -1.16 4.30
CA SER A 29 -4.56 -1.44 5.61
C SER A 29 -4.27 -2.92 5.74
N ARG A 30 -3.41 -3.23 6.71
CA ARG A 30 -3.12 -4.60 7.12
C ARG A 30 -4.30 -5.12 7.93
N VAL A 31 -5.29 -5.72 7.26
CA VAL A 31 -6.50 -6.26 7.90
C VAL A 31 -6.34 -7.76 8.08
N TYR A 32 -6.44 -8.24 9.31
CA TYR A 32 -6.47 -9.65 9.65
C TYR A 32 -7.62 -9.96 10.61
N PRO A 33 -8.31 -11.11 10.45
CA PRO A 33 -8.27 -12.03 9.31
C PRO A 33 -9.11 -11.54 8.13
N LEU A 34 -8.60 -11.67 6.90
CA LEU A 34 -9.43 -11.56 5.71
C LEU A 34 -10.34 -12.78 5.63
N GLY A 35 -11.66 -12.56 5.66
CA GLY A 35 -12.62 -13.65 5.47
C GLY A 35 -12.41 -14.32 4.10
N THR A 36 -12.56 -15.65 4.03
CA THR A 36 -12.30 -16.45 2.81
C THR A 36 -13.02 -15.91 1.58
N ASN A 37 -14.20 -15.31 1.76
CA ASN A 37 -15.01 -14.71 0.69
C ASN A 37 -14.36 -13.49 0.02
N LYS A 38 -13.30 -12.93 0.62
CA LYS A 38 -12.55 -11.78 0.10
C LYS A 38 -11.23 -12.19 -0.55
N LEU A 39 -10.90 -13.48 -0.60
CA LEU A 39 -9.70 -13.99 -1.24
C LEU A 39 -10.00 -14.41 -2.69
N PRO A 40 -9.06 -14.22 -3.63
CA PRO A 40 -7.74 -13.59 -3.45
C PRO A 40 -7.84 -12.06 -3.27
N ALA A 41 -6.92 -11.50 -2.50
CA ALA A 41 -6.88 -10.08 -2.13
C ALA A 41 -5.46 -9.51 -2.12
N LEU A 42 -5.36 -8.19 -2.24
CA LEU A 42 -4.15 -7.42 -1.96
C LEU A 42 -4.38 -6.49 -0.77
N CYS A 43 -3.40 -6.41 0.14
CA CYS A 43 -3.33 -5.37 1.15
C CYS A 43 -2.20 -4.41 0.78
N VAL A 44 -2.54 -3.15 0.57
CA VAL A 44 -1.60 -2.06 0.28
C VAL A 44 -1.55 -1.12 1.48
N TYR A 45 -0.41 -1.02 2.13
CA TYR A 45 -0.25 -0.14 3.29
C TYR A 45 1.13 0.51 3.31
N THR A 46 1.25 1.58 4.10
CA THR A 46 2.51 2.24 4.36
C THR A 46 3.15 1.59 5.58
N ASP A 47 4.40 1.17 5.46
CA ASP A 47 5.13 0.56 6.57
C ASP A 47 5.93 1.62 7.34
N SER A 48 6.69 2.44 6.62
CA SER A 48 7.51 3.50 7.20
C SER A 48 7.46 4.79 6.35
N GLU A 49 7.67 5.94 6.98
CA GLU A 49 7.91 7.22 6.32
C GLU A 49 9.11 7.89 7.01
N VAL A 50 10.15 8.19 6.25
CA VAL A 50 11.35 8.89 6.72
C VAL A 50 11.35 10.29 6.11
N VAL A 51 11.64 11.29 6.94
CA VAL A 51 11.69 12.70 6.54
C VAL A 51 13.08 13.23 6.88
N GLU A 52 13.81 13.67 5.87
CA GLU A 52 15.17 14.19 5.99
C GLU A 52 15.22 15.66 5.56
N TYR A 53 15.99 16.47 6.29
CA TYR A 53 16.20 17.87 5.97
C TYR A 53 17.58 18.01 5.32
N ASN A 54 17.61 18.23 4.01
CA ASN A 54 18.84 18.08 3.23
C ASN A 54 19.66 19.38 3.08
N ARG A 55 19.29 20.48 3.76
CA ARG A 55 20.09 21.74 3.75
C ARG A 55 20.07 22.53 5.07
N LEU A 56 21.19 23.20 5.32
CA LEU A 56 21.42 24.15 6.43
C LEU A 56 21.07 25.61 6.08
N ASP A 57 20.88 25.97 4.79
CA ASP A 57 20.67 27.35 4.36
C ASP A 57 19.25 27.62 3.81
N ARG A 58 18.61 28.64 4.41
CA ARG A 58 17.39 29.44 4.11
C ARG A 58 16.18 28.90 3.32
N VAL A 59 16.22 27.76 2.63
CA VAL A 59 15.03 27.08 2.09
C VAL A 59 15.04 25.65 2.63
N ARG A 60 14.04 25.31 3.45
CA ARG A 60 13.88 23.94 3.97
C ARG A 60 13.53 23.02 2.80
N ASP A 61 14.55 22.38 2.24
CA ASP A 61 14.34 21.21 1.40
C ASP A 61 14.04 20.01 2.31
N VAL A 62 12.97 19.28 1.99
CA VAL A 62 12.46 18.18 2.81
C VAL A 62 12.30 16.97 1.92
N ASP A 63 13.28 16.08 2.00
CA ASP A 63 13.21 14.78 1.35
C ASP A 63 12.32 13.85 2.18
N ARG A 64 11.42 13.15 1.49
CA ARG A 64 10.51 12.18 2.12
C ARG A 64 10.57 10.87 1.37
N THR A 65 10.93 9.81 2.08
CA THR A 65 10.94 8.44 1.57
C THR A 65 9.82 7.68 2.26
N VAL A 66 8.97 7.02 1.49
CA VAL A 66 7.84 6.24 2.01
C VAL A 66 7.90 4.81 1.49
N ASP A 67 7.80 3.86 2.42
CA ASP A 67 7.77 2.44 2.09
C ASP A 67 6.32 1.99 1.93
N ILE A 68 5.97 1.59 0.71
CA ILE A 68 4.66 1.01 0.39
C ILE A 68 4.80 -0.49 0.24
N VAL A 69 4.08 -1.24 1.09
CA VAL A 69 4.05 -2.70 1.07
C VAL A 69 2.76 -3.18 0.40
N ILE A 70 2.90 -4.17 -0.48
CA ILE A 70 1.79 -4.86 -1.14
C ILE A 70 1.85 -6.34 -0.77
N GLU A 71 0.99 -6.76 0.15
CA GLU A 71 0.86 -8.17 0.56
C GLU A 71 -0.25 -8.85 -0.25
N ALA A 72 0.06 -10.00 -0.86
CA ALA A 72 -0.92 -10.80 -1.61
C ALA A 72 -1.43 -11.97 -0.77
N TYR A 73 -2.75 -12.08 -0.69
CA TYR A 73 -3.45 -13.15 0.03
C TYR A 73 -4.21 -14.02 -0.95
N GLY A 74 -3.92 -15.33 -0.92
CA GLY A 74 -4.56 -16.32 -1.78
C GLY A 74 -5.22 -17.43 -0.97
N VAL A 75 -6.14 -18.16 -1.61
CA VAL A 75 -6.66 -19.40 -1.05
C VAL A 75 -5.58 -20.47 -1.16
N ARG A 76 -5.33 -21.17 -0.05
CA ARG A 76 -4.41 -22.31 -0.06
C ARG A 76 -4.97 -23.40 -0.96
N GLY A 77 -4.29 -23.65 -2.08
CA GLY A 77 -4.64 -24.73 -3.01
C GLY A 77 -4.51 -26.13 -2.37
N PRO A 78 -5.19 -27.14 -2.94
CA PRO A 78 -5.07 -28.51 -2.47
C PRO A 78 -3.62 -28.98 -2.56
N ARG A 79 -3.12 -29.58 -1.47
CA ARG A 79 -1.81 -30.25 -1.48
C ARG A 79 -1.99 -31.54 -2.29
N ARG A 80 -1.32 -31.63 -3.43
CA ARG A 80 -1.15 -32.90 -4.15
C ARG A 80 -0.27 -33.85 -3.34
#